data_AF-A0A8H5CP73-F1
#
_entry.id   AF-A0A8H5CP73-F1
#
_cell.length_a   1.000
_cell.length_b   1.000
_cell.length_c   1.000
_cell.angle_alpha   90.00
_cell.angle_beta   90.00
_cell.angle_gamma   90.00
#
_symmetry.space_group_name_H-M   'P 1'
#
loop_
_entity.id
_entity.type
_entity.pdbx_description
1 polymer ?
#
loop_
_entity_poly.entity_id
_entity_poly.type
_entity_poly.pdbx_seq_one_letter_code
_entity_poly.pdbx_strand_id
1 'polypeptide(L)'
;MPSQDTVLPNLPDLVIREVTSGIWTFSCPFGRGPFGFLPWGGRSTAIKLSTGDVWVLASTPLTADTKSTIDGLGSVKWIIAPDIVHHLFLGQYKKAYPEAIVVGVQGLREKKKKNKEDLVIDGEYGSDPADTLYGFEDEIKACYFSGFENKDVAFLHTPTKTLIVADLLFNLPANEQYSKSKTSPKVPIIGKFNPESGTLQRLLWTLGKDKR
;
A
#
# COMPACT_ATOMS: atom_id res chain seq x y z
N MET A 1 -8.68 25.68 18.54
CA MET A 1 -8.54 24.42 17.77
C MET A 1 -7.06 24.23 17.49
N PRO A 2 -6.42 23.11 17.85
CA PRO A 2 -5.02 22.92 17.46
C PRO A 2 -4.98 22.63 15.94
N SER A 3 -4.15 23.39 15.22
CA SER A 3 -3.93 23.24 13.78
C SER A 3 -3.40 21.84 13.45
N GLN A 4 -4.11 21.08 12.63
CA GLN A 4 -3.71 19.73 12.23
C GLN A 4 -2.92 19.78 10.91
N ASP A 5 -1.67 20.24 10.93
CA ASP A 5 -0.72 20.10 9.81
C ASP A 5 0.02 18.74 9.84
N THR A 6 -0.65 17.69 10.31
CA THR A 6 0.02 16.57 10.96
C THR A 6 0.62 15.54 10.01
N VAL A 7 1.77 15.88 9.42
CA VAL A 7 2.85 14.92 9.21
C VAL A 7 3.15 14.29 10.57
N LEU A 8 3.13 12.97 10.65
CA LEU A 8 3.36 12.28 11.90
C LEU A 8 4.84 12.37 12.29
N PRO A 9 5.16 12.39 13.60
CA PRO A 9 6.54 12.29 14.04
C PRO A 9 7.16 10.98 13.50
N ASN A 10 8.48 10.99 13.34
CA ASN A 10 9.20 9.83 12.84
C ASN A 10 8.96 8.59 13.71
N LEU A 11 8.77 7.46 13.04
CA LEU A 11 8.69 6.17 13.70
C LEU A 11 10.11 5.63 13.89
N PRO A 12 10.53 5.28 15.13
CA PRO A 12 11.89 4.81 15.39
C PRO A 12 12.20 3.48 14.68
N ASP A 13 11.18 2.72 14.35
CA ASP A 13 11.24 1.44 13.65
C ASP A 13 10.93 1.55 12.14
N LEU A 14 10.91 2.77 11.58
CA LEU A 14 10.78 2.99 10.15
C LEU A 14 12.05 2.53 9.40
N VAL A 15 11.81 1.73 8.36
CA VAL A 15 12.84 1.26 7.42
C VAL A 15 12.55 1.87 6.06
N ILE A 16 13.44 2.76 5.63
CA ILE A 16 13.40 3.39 4.32
C ILE A 16 14.49 2.75 3.47
N ARG A 17 14.13 2.28 2.27
CA ARG A 17 15.08 1.63 1.36
C ARG A 17 14.72 1.91 -0.10
N GLU A 18 15.73 2.32 -0.87
CA GLU A 18 15.70 2.19 -2.33
C GLU A 18 15.99 0.73 -2.70
N VAL A 19 14.97 0.02 -3.19
CA VAL A 19 15.10 -1.42 -3.51
C VAL A 19 15.69 -1.63 -4.91
N THR A 20 15.43 -0.68 -5.80
CA THR A 20 16.03 -0.55 -7.13
C THR A 20 15.90 0.91 -7.55
N SER A 21 16.63 1.32 -8.59
CA SER A 21 16.69 2.73 -9.02
C SER A 21 15.30 3.36 -9.16
N GLY A 22 15.06 4.41 -8.37
CA GLY A 22 13.79 5.17 -8.39
C GLY A 22 12.62 4.52 -7.65
N ILE A 23 12.77 3.31 -7.09
CA ILE A 23 11.72 2.63 -6.31
C ILE A 23 12.12 2.56 -4.84
N TRP A 24 11.32 3.22 -4.02
CA TRP A 24 11.53 3.34 -2.58
C TRP A 24 10.42 2.63 -1.81
N THR A 25 10.79 1.98 -0.71
CA THR A 25 9.85 1.36 0.22
C THR A 25 9.96 2.00 1.59
N PHE A 26 8.81 2.09 2.26
CA PHE A 26 8.68 2.63 3.62
C PHE A 26 8.00 1.58 4.46
N SER A 27 8.78 0.85 5.25
CA SER A 27 8.35 -0.33 5.98
C SER A 27 8.32 -0.04 7.47
N CYS A 28 7.24 -0.41 8.15
CA CYS A 28 7.11 -0.27 9.60
C CYS A 28 6.30 -1.41 10.21
N PRO A 29 6.43 -1.68 11.52
CA PRO A 29 5.60 -2.66 12.21
C PRO A 29 4.11 -2.33 12.06
N PHE A 30 3.31 -3.36 11.82
CA PHE A 30 1.86 -3.25 11.77
C PHE A 30 1.23 -4.57 12.19
N GLY A 31 0.42 -4.55 13.25
CA GLY A 31 -0.26 -5.72 13.79
C GLY A 31 -1.72 -5.79 13.32
N ARG A 32 -2.20 -7.01 13.03
CA ARG A 32 -3.63 -7.31 12.82
C ARG A 32 -4.18 -8.16 13.97
N GLY A 33 -5.51 -8.18 14.09
CA GLY A 33 -6.22 -8.91 15.15
C GLY A 33 -6.32 -8.15 16.48
N PRO A 34 -7.08 -8.68 17.46
CA PRO A 34 -7.18 -8.13 18.81
C PRO A 34 -5.82 -7.73 19.40
N PHE A 35 -5.67 -6.47 19.81
CA PHE A 35 -4.42 -5.94 20.38
C PHE A 35 -3.18 -6.05 19.46
N GLY A 36 -3.36 -6.25 18.15
CA GLY A 36 -2.26 -6.28 17.17
C GLY A 36 -1.35 -7.51 17.28
N PHE A 37 -1.86 -8.63 17.80
CA PHE A 37 -1.05 -9.82 18.09
C PHE A 37 -0.42 -10.49 16.85
N LEU A 38 -0.95 -10.24 15.65
CA LEU A 38 -0.47 -10.84 14.41
C LEU A 38 0.40 -9.85 13.62
N PRO A 39 1.73 -10.00 13.60
CA PRO A 39 2.66 -9.06 12.98
C PRO A 39 2.61 -9.17 11.45
N TRP A 40 1.74 -8.38 10.83
CA TRP A 40 1.51 -8.37 9.38
C TRP A 40 2.59 -7.56 8.65
N GLY A 41 3.04 -6.47 9.28
CA GLY A 41 3.92 -5.48 8.68
C GLY A 41 3.17 -4.55 7.71
N GLY A 42 3.56 -3.28 7.67
CA GLY A 42 3.05 -2.29 6.71
C GLY A 42 4.14 -1.87 5.74
N ARG A 43 3.79 -1.59 4.48
CA ARG A 43 4.73 -1.06 3.48
C ARG A 43 4.05 -0.10 2.49
N SER A 44 4.45 1.17 2.49
CA SER A 44 4.22 2.06 1.34
C SER A 44 5.32 1.88 0.30
N THR A 45 5.02 2.21 -0.96
CA THR A 45 6.00 2.24 -2.06
C THR A 45 5.88 3.56 -2.80
N ALA A 46 7.00 4.21 -3.11
CA ALA A 46 7.05 5.37 -4.00
C ALA A 46 7.94 5.07 -5.20
N ILE A 47 7.50 5.49 -6.39
CA ILE A 47 8.21 5.29 -7.65
C ILE A 47 8.37 6.65 -8.32
N LYS A 48 9.61 7.04 -8.58
CA LYS A 48 9.93 8.17 -9.44
C LYS A 48 9.84 7.74 -10.89
N LEU A 49 8.94 8.35 -11.65
CA LEU A 49 8.79 8.12 -13.08
C LEU A 49 9.77 8.96 -13.90
N SER A 50 9.93 8.64 -15.18
CA SER A 50 10.79 9.37 -16.12
C SER A 50 10.37 10.82 -16.33
N THR A 51 9.09 11.15 -16.09
CA THR A 51 8.59 12.54 -16.10
C THR A 51 9.11 13.38 -14.94
N GLY A 52 9.68 12.75 -13.90
CA GLY A 52 10.04 13.38 -12.63
C GLY A 52 8.90 13.41 -11.61
N ASP A 53 7.67 13.02 -12.01
CA ASP A 53 6.54 12.86 -11.10
C ASP A 53 6.69 11.58 -10.26
N VAL A 54 5.99 11.53 -9.12
CA VAL A 54 6.02 10.41 -8.18
C VAL A 54 4.66 9.74 -8.11
N TRP A 55 4.69 8.42 -8.26
CA TRP A 55 3.58 7.50 -8.02
C TRP A 55 3.75 6.88 -6.64
N VAL A 56 2.72 6.91 -5.79
CA VAL A 56 2.80 6.43 -4.41
C VAL A 56 1.68 5.45 -4.08
N LEU A 57 2.03 4.22 -3.69
CA LEU A 57 1.16 3.30 -2.98
C LEU A 57 1.21 3.62 -1.48
N ALA A 58 0.13 4.19 -0.95
CA ALA A 58 0.09 4.77 0.39
C ALA A 58 -0.54 3.82 1.42
N SER A 59 0.29 2.98 2.07
CA SER A 59 -0.13 1.96 3.02
C SER A 59 0.53 2.03 4.41
N THR A 60 1.40 3.00 4.66
CA THR A 60 1.97 3.30 5.98
C THR A 60 1.77 4.77 6.34
N PRO A 61 1.86 5.14 7.63
CA PRO A 61 1.78 6.54 8.06
C PRO A 61 2.70 7.47 7.25
N LEU A 62 2.24 8.67 6.93
CA LEU A 62 3.10 9.71 6.35
C LEU A 62 3.90 10.40 7.46
N THR A 63 5.06 9.82 7.78
CA THR A 63 6.02 10.40 8.73
C THR A 63 6.84 11.52 8.10
N ALA A 64 7.56 12.31 8.90
CA ALA A 64 8.45 13.35 8.38
C ALA A 64 9.56 12.79 7.49
N ASP A 65 10.19 11.67 7.86
CA ASP A 65 11.21 11.01 7.04
C ASP A 65 10.61 10.41 5.76
N THR A 66 9.43 9.81 5.84
CA THR A 66 8.70 9.33 4.65
C THR A 66 8.41 10.48 3.70
N LYS A 67 7.86 11.58 4.20
CA LYS A 67 7.53 12.76 3.40
C LYS A 67 8.78 13.38 2.79
N SER A 68 9.83 13.61 3.59
CA SER A 68 11.08 14.19 3.11
C SER A 68 11.74 13.34 2.03
N THR A 69 11.66 12.01 2.15
CA THR A 69 12.18 11.11 1.11
C THR A 69 11.37 11.24 -0.18
N ILE A 70 10.03 11.21 -0.09
CA ILE A 70 9.13 11.34 -1.24
C ILE A 70 9.30 12.70 -1.93
N ASP A 71 9.35 13.80 -1.17
CA ASP A 71 9.57 15.15 -1.67
C ASP A 71 10.90 15.26 -2.45
N GLY A 72 11.94 14.54 -2.00
CA GLY A 72 13.22 14.46 -2.69
C GLY A 72 13.20 13.70 -4.02
N LEU A 73 12.17 12.88 -4.26
CA LEU A 73 12.00 12.17 -5.53
C LEU A 73 11.38 13.08 -6.60
N GLY A 74 10.38 13.87 -6.22
CA GLY A 74 9.65 14.78 -7.11
C GLY A 74 8.22 15.06 -6.64
N SER A 75 7.40 15.64 -7.52
CA SER A 75 6.00 15.97 -7.21
C SER A 75 5.13 14.72 -7.21
N VAL A 76 4.42 14.45 -6.10
CA VAL A 76 3.45 13.35 -6.04
C VAL A 76 2.24 13.68 -6.90
N LYS A 77 1.96 12.83 -7.88
CA LYS A 77 0.84 12.99 -8.82
C LYS A 77 -0.21 11.91 -8.69
N TRP A 78 0.17 10.74 -8.17
CA TRP A 78 -0.75 9.61 -7.94
C TRP A 78 -0.60 9.05 -6.55
N ILE A 79 -1.73 8.87 -5.87
CA ILE A 79 -1.87 8.15 -4.61
C ILE A 79 -2.73 6.93 -4.85
N ILE A 80 -2.19 5.75 -4.57
CA ILE A 80 -2.79 4.48 -4.95
C ILE A 80 -3.21 3.69 -3.72
N ALA A 81 -4.45 3.21 -3.75
CA ALA A 81 -4.96 2.15 -2.91
C ALA A 81 -5.05 0.86 -3.75
N PRO A 82 -4.16 -0.13 -3.55
CA PRO A 82 -4.10 -1.33 -4.37
C PRO A 82 -5.28 -2.27 -4.14
N ASP A 83 -5.94 -2.19 -2.97
CA ASP A 83 -7.12 -2.96 -2.62
C ASP A 83 -8.03 -2.18 -1.64
N ILE A 84 -9.16 -2.80 -1.23
CA ILE A 84 -10.16 -2.16 -0.37
C ILE A 84 -9.76 -2.08 1.11
N VAL A 85 -8.62 -2.63 1.53
CA VAL A 85 -8.13 -2.60 2.92
C VAL A 85 -6.90 -1.70 3.10
N HIS A 86 -6.15 -1.40 2.03
CA HIS A 86 -4.99 -0.50 1.99
C HIS A 86 -5.38 0.99 1.85
N HIS A 87 -6.38 1.44 2.62
CA HIS A 87 -6.93 2.80 2.49
C HIS A 87 -6.76 3.69 3.74
N LEU A 88 -6.16 3.16 4.81
CA LEU A 88 -6.10 3.83 6.11
C LEU A 88 -5.35 5.16 6.07
N PHE A 89 -4.32 5.27 5.23
CA PHE A 89 -3.43 6.42 5.21
C PHE A 89 -3.67 7.37 4.03
N LEU A 90 -4.56 7.04 3.09
CA LEU A 90 -4.81 7.86 1.89
C LEU A 90 -5.12 9.33 2.24
N GLY A 91 -5.90 9.58 3.30
CA GLY A 91 -6.24 10.94 3.73
C GLY A 91 -5.02 11.76 4.15
N GLN A 92 -4.02 11.14 4.81
CA GLN A 92 -2.78 11.84 5.19
C GLN A 92 -1.98 12.24 3.95
N TYR A 93 -1.86 11.33 2.98
CA TYR A 93 -1.13 11.59 1.74
C TYR A 93 -1.86 12.62 0.88
N LYS A 94 -3.18 12.50 0.68
CA LYS A 94 -3.97 13.46 -0.11
C LYS A 94 -3.95 14.84 0.50
N LYS A 95 -3.94 14.96 1.83
CA LYS A 95 -3.79 16.24 2.51
C LYS A 95 -2.40 16.87 2.29
N ALA A 96 -1.34 16.07 2.31
CA ALA A 96 0.02 16.53 2.07
C ALA A 96 0.31 16.83 0.59
N TYR A 97 -0.41 16.15 -0.32
CA TYR A 97 -0.28 16.25 -1.78
C TYR A 97 -1.67 16.51 -2.39
N PRO A 98 -2.24 17.72 -2.22
CA PRO A 98 -3.61 18.03 -2.61
C PRO A 98 -3.89 17.86 -4.11
N GLU A 99 -2.89 18.09 -4.96
CA GLU A 99 -3.00 17.96 -6.41
C GLU A 99 -2.91 16.51 -6.91
N ALA A 100 -2.47 15.57 -6.06
CA ALA A 100 -2.32 14.17 -6.47
C ALA A 100 -3.69 13.50 -6.62
N ILE A 101 -3.93 12.81 -7.73
CA ILE A 101 -5.17 12.04 -7.89
C ILE A 101 -5.11 10.75 -7.07
N VAL A 102 -6.25 10.36 -6.50
CA VAL A 102 -6.41 9.15 -5.69
C VAL A 102 -7.10 8.08 -6.52
N VAL A 103 -6.37 7.00 -6.82
CA VAL A 103 -6.90 5.86 -7.56
C VAL A 103 -6.98 4.64 -6.63
N GLY A 104 -8.13 3.98 -6.61
CA GLY A 104 -8.38 2.82 -5.79
C GLY A 104 -9.01 1.67 -6.56
N VAL A 105 -9.67 0.78 -5.83
CA VAL A 105 -10.44 -0.33 -6.38
C VAL A 105 -11.94 -0.12 -6.13
N GLN A 106 -12.74 -0.84 -6.90
CA GLN A 106 -14.19 -0.93 -6.73
C GLN A 106 -14.61 -1.05 -5.25
N GLY A 107 -15.49 -0.14 -4.83
CA GLY A 107 -16.07 -0.11 -3.48
C GLY A 107 -15.31 0.79 -2.50
N LEU A 108 -14.14 1.32 -2.87
CA LEU A 108 -13.39 2.23 -2.01
C LEU A 108 -14.13 3.55 -1.80
N ARG A 109 -14.66 4.15 -2.87
CA ARG A 109 -15.42 5.40 -2.81
C ARG A 109 -16.65 5.28 -1.90
N GLU A 110 -17.38 4.18 -2.04
CA GLU A 110 -18.54 3.86 -1.19
C GLU A 110 -18.14 3.68 0.27
N LYS A 111 -17.02 2.98 0.52
CA LYS A 111 -16.49 2.78 1.88
C LYS A 111 -16.11 4.09 2.55
N LYS A 112 -15.44 5.00 1.82
CA LYS A 112 -15.08 6.33 2.33
C LYS A 112 -16.31 7.17 2.66
N LYS A 113 -17.32 7.16 1.78
CA LYS A 113 -18.62 7.80 2.04
C LYS A 113 -19.31 7.22 3.27
N LYS A 114 -19.34 5.88 3.42
CA LYS A 114 -19.94 5.21 4.59
C LYS A 114 -19.24 5.56 5.90
N ASN A 115 -17.91 5.69 5.86
CA ASN A 115 -17.11 6.11 7.01
C ASN A 115 -17.18 7.62 7.30
N LYS A 116 -17.89 8.40 6.47
CA LYS A 116 -17.95 9.88 6.54
C LYS A 116 -16.57 10.52 6.45
N GLU A 117 -15.68 9.91 5.66
CA GLU A 117 -14.36 10.45 5.34
C GLU A 117 -14.48 11.39 4.14
N ASP A 118 -14.03 12.63 4.29
CA ASP A 118 -13.95 13.61 3.19
C ASP A 118 -12.70 13.35 2.34
N LEU A 119 -12.73 12.25 1.58
CA LEU A 119 -11.67 11.85 0.67
C LEU A 119 -12.27 11.57 -0.71
N VAL A 120 -11.89 12.39 -1.68
CA VAL A 120 -12.24 12.18 -3.09
C VAL A 120 -11.42 11.01 -3.63
N ILE A 121 -12.11 10.06 -4.27
CA ILE A 121 -11.51 8.96 -5.04
C ILE A 121 -11.75 9.27 -6.51
N ASP A 122 -10.69 9.67 -7.20
CA ASP A 122 -10.70 10.15 -8.58
C ASP A 122 -10.89 9.01 -9.59
N GLY A 123 -10.39 7.81 -9.27
CA GLY A 123 -10.52 6.62 -10.12
C GLY A 123 -10.68 5.32 -9.32
N GLU A 124 -11.37 4.34 -9.89
CA GLU A 124 -11.56 3.02 -9.29
C GLU A 124 -11.45 1.89 -10.31
N TYR A 125 -10.41 1.06 -10.18
CA TYR A 125 -10.30 -0.19 -10.93
C TYR A 125 -11.48 -1.13 -10.64
N GLY A 126 -12.13 -1.61 -11.69
CA GLY A 126 -13.32 -2.46 -11.60
C GLY A 126 -14.65 -1.71 -11.51
N SER A 127 -14.64 -0.39 -11.30
CA SER A 127 -15.81 0.47 -11.47
C SER A 127 -15.73 1.25 -12.78
N ASP A 128 -14.57 1.82 -13.08
CA ASP A 128 -14.32 2.56 -14.32
C ASP A 128 -14.21 1.58 -15.51
N PRO A 129 -14.38 2.06 -16.76
CA PRO A 129 -14.15 1.24 -17.96
C PRO A 129 -12.79 0.54 -17.93
N ALA A 130 -12.73 -0.70 -18.41
CA ALA A 130 -11.54 -1.55 -18.28
C ALA A 130 -10.29 -1.01 -19.00
N ASP A 131 -10.48 -0.12 -19.97
CA ASP A 131 -9.44 0.55 -20.76
C ASP A 131 -9.08 1.95 -20.23
N THR A 132 -9.63 2.35 -19.07
CA THR A 132 -9.30 3.63 -18.43
C THR A 132 -7.82 3.69 -18.08
N LEU A 133 -7.18 4.80 -18.44
CA LEU A 133 -5.80 5.13 -18.07
C LEU A 133 -5.80 6.36 -17.14
N TYR A 134 -4.92 6.34 -16.13
CA TYR A 134 -4.78 7.40 -15.13
C TYR A 134 -3.54 8.27 -15.32
N GLY A 135 -2.73 7.99 -16.35
CA GLY A 135 -1.61 8.81 -16.81
C GLY A 135 -0.22 8.35 -16.37
N PHE A 136 -0.11 7.19 -15.70
CA PHE A 136 1.18 6.58 -15.33
C PHE A 136 1.52 5.35 -16.19
N GLU A 137 0.62 4.97 -17.11
CA GLU A 137 0.64 3.69 -17.78
C GLU A 137 1.76 3.53 -18.82
N ASP A 138 2.46 4.60 -19.18
CA ASP A 138 3.67 4.53 -20.02
C ASP A 138 4.76 3.68 -19.35
N GLU A 139 4.89 3.76 -18.03
CA GLU A 139 5.91 3.03 -17.26
C GLU A 139 5.33 1.97 -16.33
N ILE A 140 4.12 2.18 -15.79
CA ILE A 140 3.47 1.27 -14.83
C ILE A 140 2.21 0.64 -15.43
N LYS A 141 2.24 -0.66 -15.73
CA LYS A 141 1.04 -1.39 -16.17
C LYS A 141 0.25 -1.90 -14.97
N ALA A 142 -1.07 -1.73 -14.99
CA ALA A 142 -1.96 -2.23 -13.94
C ALA A 142 -2.74 -3.46 -14.41
N CYS A 143 -2.99 -4.40 -13.50
CA CYS A 143 -3.84 -5.57 -13.73
C CYS A 143 -4.78 -5.74 -12.54
N TYR A 144 -6.09 -5.61 -12.78
CA TYR A 144 -7.12 -5.71 -11.75
C TYR A 144 -7.59 -7.15 -11.53
N PHE A 145 -7.63 -7.57 -10.27
CA PHE A 145 -8.06 -8.89 -9.83
C PHE A 145 -9.39 -8.81 -9.09
N SER A 146 -10.49 -9.03 -9.82
CA SER A 146 -11.84 -9.03 -9.27
C SER A 146 -12.15 -10.24 -8.38
N GLY A 147 -11.41 -11.34 -8.58
CA GLY A 147 -11.60 -12.65 -7.95
C GLY A 147 -11.14 -12.76 -6.49
N PHE A 148 -10.62 -11.68 -5.90
CA PHE A 148 -10.24 -11.64 -4.49
C PHE A 148 -11.28 -10.90 -3.64
N GLU A 149 -11.42 -11.27 -2.36
CA GLU A 149 -12.38 -10.65 -1.45
C GLU A 149 -12.19 -9.14 -1.34
N ASN A 150 -10.93 -8.72 -1.16
CA ASN A 150 -10.56 -7.32 -1.02
C ASN A 150 -10.46 -6.57 -2.36
N LYS A 151 -10.62 -7.29 -3.49
CA LYS A 151 -10.06 -6.91 -4.78
C LYS A 151 -8.54 -6.70 -4.69
N ASP A 152 -7.85 -6.61 -5.80
CA ASP A 152 -6.44 -6.21 -5.78
C ASP A 152 -6.05 -5.70 -7.17
N VAL A 153 -4.97 -4.93 -7.22
CA VAL A 153 -4.34 -4.46 -8.46
C VAL A 153 -2.85 -4.73 -8.37
N ALA A 154 -2.34 -5.54 -9.29
CA ALA A 154 -0.91 -5.68 -9.47
C ALA A 154 -0.40 -4.58 -10.39
N PHE A 155 0.72 -3.95 -10.02
CA PHE A 155 1.37 -2.91 -10.81
C PHE A 155 2.76 -3.37 -11.25
N LEU A 156 3.03 -3.36 -12.55
CA LEU A 156 4.33 -3.69 -13.13
C LEU A 156 5.04 -2.41 -13.57
N HIS A 157 6.09 -2.00 -12.87
CA HIS A 157 7.01 -0.97 -13.33
C HIS A 157 7.94 -1.55 -14.39
N THR A 158 7.58 -1.33 -15.65
CA THR A 158 8.19 -1.95 -16.83
C THR A 158 9.68 -1.64 -16.99
N PRO A 159 10.19 -0.41 -16.73
CA PRO A 159 11.62 -0.11 -16.92
C PRO A 159 12.52 -0.97 -16.02
N THR A 160 12.10 -1.19 -14.76
CA THR A 160 12.88 -1.95 -13.77
C THR A 160 12.49 -3.43 -13.68
N LYS A 161 11.43 -3.84 -14.39
CA LYS A 161 10.82 -5.18 -14.26
C LYS A 161 10.39 -5.51 -12.82
N THR A 162 9.91 -4.50 -12.10
CA THR A 162 9.50 -4.64 -10.70
C THR A 162 7.99 -4.79 -10.61
N LEU A 163 7.54 -5.86 -9.94
CA LEU A 163 6.13 -6.08 -9.64
C LEU A 163 5.81 -5.58 -8.23
N ILE A 164 4.76 -4.76 -8.12
CA ILE A 164 4.21 -4.24 -6.88
C ILE A 164 2.83 -4.88 -6.69
N VAL A 165 2.67 -5.55 -5.55
CA VAL A 165 1.43 -6.23 -5.16
C VAL A 165 1.14 -5.98 -3.68
N ALA A 166 -0.14 -5.97 -3.33
CA ALA A 166 -0.62 -5.90 -1.97
C ALA A 166 -0.93 -7.30 -1.43
N ASP A 167 -2.20 -7.66 -1.31
CA ASP A 167 -2.68 -8.89 -0.67
C ASP A 167 -2.66 -10.12 -1.61
N LEU A 168 -2.29 -9.97 -2.89
CA LEU A 168 -2.04 -11.11 -3.80
C LEU A 168 -0.87 -11.99 -3.36
N LEU A 169 0.12 -11.44 -2.66
CA LEU A 169 1.30 -12.17 -2.20
C LEU A 169 1.74 -11.69 -0.82
N PHE A 170 1.85 -12.64 0.13
CA PHE A 170 2.37 -12.37 1.47
C PHE A 170 3.76 -12.96 1.66
N ASN A 171 4.72 -12.11 2.00
CA ASN A 171 6.06 -12.52 2.40
C ASN A 171 6.19 -12.47 3.93
N LEU A 172 5.70 -13.51 4.60
CA LEU A 172 5.72 -13.63 6.07
C LEU A 172 6.78 -14.65 6.53
N PRO A 173 7.42 -14.45 7.70
CA PRO A 173 7.24 -13.34 8.63
C PRO A 173 7.76 -12.00 8.07
N ALA A 174 7.18 -10.88 8.51
CA ALA A 174 7.46 -9.53 8.02
C ALA A 174 8.84 -8.99 8.48
N ASN A 175 9.92 -9.65 8.07
CA ASN A 175 11.27 -9.39 8.58
C ASN A 175 11.75 -7.95 8.31
N GLU A 176 11.49 -7.41 7.11
CA GLU A 176 11.91 -6.03 6.77
C GLU A 176 11.20 -5.01 7.67
N GLN A 177 9.87 -5.13 7.80
CA GLN A 177 9.02 -4.25 8.58
C GLN A 177 9.35 -4.24 10.07
N TYR A 178 9.90 -5.34 10.59
CA TYR A 178 10.27 -5.47 11.98
C TYR A 178 11.79 -5.40 12.22
N SER A 179 12.60 -5.14 11.19
CA SER A 179 14.07 -5.20 11.30
C SER A 179 14.68 -4.17 12.27
N LYS A 180 14.00 -3.04 12.50
CA LYS A 180 14.34 -2.05 13.53
C LYS A 180 13.44 -2.09 14.77
N SER A 181 12.51 -3.03 14.84
CA SER A 181 11.56 -3.16 15.96
C SER A 181 12.18 -3.91 17.13
N LYS A 182 11.70 -3.59 18.34
CA LYS A 182 11.97 -4.40 19.55
C LYS A 182 11.07 -5.64 19.63
N THR A 183 10.06 -5.74 18.78
CA THR A 183 9.11 -6.85 18.75
C THR A 183 9.42 -7.81 17.60
N SER A 184 9.08 -9.09 17.78
CA SER A 184 9.35 -10.13 16.79
C SER A 184 8.26 -10.19 15.71
N PRO A 185 8.61 -10.38 14.43
CA PRO A 185 7.64 -10.65 13.36
C PRO A 185 7.13 -12.10 13.37
N LYS A 186 7.56 -12.93 14.33
CA LYS A 186 7.16 -14.34 14.45
C LYS A 186 6.13 -14.51 15.57
N VAL A 187 5.07 -15.26 15.31
CA VAL A 187 4.10 -15.65 16.34
C VAL A 187 4.44 -17.05 16.87
N PRO A 188 4.81 -17.22 18.15
CA PRO A 188 5.28 -18.50 18.68
C PRO A 188 4.26 -19.65 18.60
N ILE A 189 2.96 -19.32 18.64
CA ILE A 189 1.87 -20.30 18.81
C ILE A 189 1.18 -20.65 17.47
N ILE A 190 1.41 -19.90 16.38
CA ILE A 190 0.71 -20.07 15.09
C ILE A 190 1.47 -21.02 14.12
N GLY A 191 2.52 -21.70 14.61
CA GLY A 191 3.38 -22.53 13.76
C GLY A 191 4.13 -21.70 12.71
N LYS A 192 4.65 -22.35 11.66
CA LYS A 192 5.27 -21.65 10.53
C LYS A 192 4.18 -20.85 9.80
N PHE A 193 4.09 -19.54 10.00
CA PHE A 193 3.25 -18.66 9.19
C PHE A 193 4.12 -18.02 8.11
N ASN A 194 4.35 -18.78 7.04
CA ASN A 194 5.27 -18.44 5.95
C ASN A 194 4.72 -18.97 4.61
N PRO A 195 5.30 -18.59 3.45
CA PRO A 195 4.78 -18.97 2.13
C PRO A 195 4.66 -20.49 1.89
N GLU A 196 5.50 -21.28 2.55
CA GLU A 196 5.52 -22.74 2.42
C GLU A 196 4.49 -23.44 3.32
N SER A 197 3.80 -22.69 4.19
CA SER A 197 2.90 -23.30 5.17
C SER A 197 1.46 -23.42 4.66
N GLY A 198 0.85 -24.58 4.94
CA GLY A 198 -0.56 -24.83 4.63
C GLY A 198 -1.52 -23.85 5.30
N THR A 199 -1.14 -23.28 6.46
CA THR A 199 -1.94 -22.27 7.16
C THR A 199 -2.06 -20.98 6.36
N LEU A 200 -0.95 -20.44 5.85
CA LEU A 200 -0.97 -19.21 5.04
C LEU A 200 -1.65 -19.48 3.68
N GLN A 201 -1.35 -20.61 3.05
CA GLN A 201 -1.98 -21.02 1.79
C GLN A 201 -3.50 -21.16 1.94
N ARG A 202 -3.97 -21.77 3.03
CA ARG A 202 -5.41 -21.90 3.32
C ARG A 202 -6.06 -20.55 3.58
N LEU A 203 -5.40 -19.64 4.30
CA LEU A 203 -5.90 -18.27 4.49
C LEU A 203 -6.07 -17.57 3.14
N LEU A 204 -5.05 -17.62 2.27
CA LEU A 204 -5.10 -17.02 0.94
C LEU A 204 -6.23 -17.63 0.10
N TRP A 205 -6.36 -18.95 0.12
CA TRP A 205 -7.45 -19.66 -0.54
C TRP A 205 -8.83 -19.22 -0.02
N THR A 206 -8.98 -18.94 1.29
CA THR A 206 -10.26 -18.46 1.83
C THR A 206 -10.65 -17.08 1.31
N LEU A 207 -9.68 -16.23 0.97
CA LEU A 207 -9.91 -14.87 0.46
C LEU A 207 -10.25 -14.85 -1.05
N GLY A 208 -10.03 -15.93 -1.79
CA GLY A 208 -10.51 -16.07 -3.16
C GLY A 208 -12.03 -16.21 -3.23
N LYS A 209 -12.69 -15.52 -4.18
CA LYS A 209 -14.14 -15.58 -4.39
C LYS A 209 -14.56 -16.38 -5.62
N ASP A 210 -13.75 -16.42 -6.68
CA ASP A 210 -14.01 -17.21 -7.90
C ASP A 210 -13.20 -18.52 -7.87
N LYS A 211 -13.59 -19.44 -6.99
CA LYS A 211 -12.95 -20.76 -6.84
C LYS A 211 -13.59 -21.70 -7.85
N ARG A 212 -13.05 -21.76 -9.06
CA ARG A 212 -13.40 -22.77 -10.06
C ARG A 212 -12.47 -23.97 -9.96
#